data_AF-A0A1C6C6W9-F1
#
_entry.id   AF-A0A1C6C6W9-F1
#
_cell.length_a   1.000
_cell.length_b   1.000
_cell.length_c   1.000
_cell.angle_alpha   90.00
_cell.angle_beta   90.00
_cell.angle_gamma   90.00
#
_symmetry.space_group_name_H-M   'P 1'
#
loop_
_entity.id
_entity.type
_entity.pdbx_description
1 polymer ?
#
loop_
_entity_poly.entity_id
_entity_poly.type
_entity_poly.pdbx_seq_one_letter_code
_entity_poly.pdbx_strand_id
1 'polypeptide(L)'
;MKNEAMKRTGGRRKSSQSDYPLKGKKTVEIIGEEFGDSAKQVQRYLKLTDLIPELLEKLDNGELSFNPAVELSYLTLEEQKEFIDAMEYTQAVPSISQAQRMKKLSREKKLTGTIMREVMGEIKKGEITRVMFNNEQLYRYFPKSYTPAEMKEEILSMLNQWKPQKTAAK
;
A
#
# COMPACT_ATOMS: atom_id res chain seq x y z
N MET A 1 -11.79 -9.75 -21.15
CA MET A 1 -11.70 -11.11 -20.55
C MET A 1 -13.01 -11.48 -19.84
N LYS A 2 -13.27 -12.78 -19.62
CA LYS A 2 -14.52 -13.46 -19.19
C LYS A 2 -15.62 -12.63 -18.48
N ASN A 3 -15.30 -11.82 -17.47
CA ASN A 3 -16.26 -10.97 -16.77
C ASN A 3 -16.99 -9.96 -17.69
N GLU A 4 -16.26 -9.29 -18.58
CA GLU A 4 -16.85 -8.38 -19.58
C GLU A 4 -17.79 -9.12 -20.53
N ALA A 5 -17.40 -10.32 -20.96
CA ALA A 5 -18.20 -11.15 -21.86
C ALA A 5 -19.50 -11.61 -21.18
N MET A 6 -19.41 -12.08 -19.94
CA MET A 6 -20.57 -12.53 -19.15
C MET A 6 -21.53 -11.39 -18.80
N LYS A 7 -21.04 -10.18 -18.57
CA LYS A 7 -21.88 -8.98 -18.38
C LYS A 7 -22.61 -8.58 -19.67
N ARG A 8 -21.95 -8.65 -20.83
CA ARG A 8 -22.54 -8.33 -22.14
C ARG A 8 -23.62 -9.34 -22.57
N THR A 9 -23.47 -10.62 -22.24
CA THR A 9 -24.51 -11.65 -22.46
C THR A 9 -25.77 -11.49 -21.58
N GLY A 10 -25.74 -10.63 -20.55
CA GLY A 10 -26.91 -10.32 -19.73
C GLY A 10 -27.96 -9.42 -20.40
N GLY A 11 -27.65 -8.84 -21.58
CA GLY A 11 -28.47 -7.83 -22.25
C GLY A 11 -28.93 -8.22 -23.65
N ARG A 12 -30.02 -9.00 -23.75
CA ARG A 12 -31.18 -8.87 -24.66
C ARG A 12 -31.99 -10.18 -24.54
N ARG A 13 -32.96 -10.22 -23.62
CA ARG A 13 -33.90 -11.35 -23.52
C ARG A 13 -34.83 -11.33 -24.74
N LYS A 14 -34.56 -12.18 -25.73
CA LYS A 14 -35.60 -12.75 -26.59
C LYS A 14 -35.76 -14.20 -26.18
N SER A 15 -36.98 -14.50 -25.72
CA SER A 15 -37.70 -15.78 -25.81
C SER A 15 -36.89 -17.09 -25.79
N SER A 16 -37.25 -17.92 -24.81
CA SER A 16 -37.23 -19.40 -24.79
C SER A 16 -35.89 -20.14 -24.72
N GLN A 17 -35.85 -21.08 -23.77
CA GLN A 17 -34.94 -22.23 -23.61
C GLN A 17 -33.55 -21.99 -22.99
N SER A 18 -33.52 -21.97 -21.66
CA SER A 18 -32.93 -23.04 -20.82
C SER A 18 -32.77 -22.50 -19.40
N ASP A 19 -33.63 -22.97 -18.50
CA ASP A 19 -33.59 -22.62 -17.07
C ASP A 19 -32.39 -23.30 -16.40
N TYR A 20 -31.20 -22.70 -16.53
CA TYR A 20 -30.32 -22.61 -15.38
C TYR A 20 -30.62 -21.27 -14.71
N PRO A 21 -31.30 -21.25 -13.56
CA PRO A 21 -31.59 -20.00 -12.89
C PRO A 21 -30.26 -19.45 -12.38
N LEU A 22 -29.69 -18.49 -13.11
CA LEU A 22 -28.75 -17.49 -12.60
C LEU A 22 -29.52 -16.67 -11.54
N LYS A 23 -29.80 -17.30 -10.40
CA LYS A 23 -30.72 -16.85 -9.36
C LYS A 23 -30.00 -15.76 -8.56
N GLY A 24 -29.96 -14.54 -9.09
CA GLY A 24 -29.49 -13.35 -8.38
C GLY A 24 -27.98 -13.26 -8.08
N LYS A 25 -27.17 -14.25 -8.47
CA LYS A 25 -25.72 -14.21 -8.24
C LYS A 25 -25.00 -13.28 -9.23
N LYS A 26 -24.04 -12.51 -8.74
CA LYS A 26 -23.21 -11.63 -9.58
C LYS A 26 -22.17 -12.45 -10.38
N THR A 27 -21.76 -11.96 -11.55
CA THR A 27 -20.74 -12.61 -12.40
C THR A 27 -19.46 -12.99 -11.64
N VAL A 28 -19.02 -12.14 -10.71
CA VAL A 28 -17.83 -12.39 -9.88
C VAL A 28 -18.02 -13.52 -8.86
N GLU A 29 -19.25 -13.80 -8.44
CA GLU A 29 -19.57 -14.93 -7.57
C GLU A 29 -19.54 -16.24 -8.37
N ILE A 30 -20.03 -16.21 -9.61
CA ILE A 30 -19.96 -17.37 -10.52
C ILE A 30 -18.51 -17.73 -10.83
N ILE A 31 -17.69 -16.73 -11.18
CA ILE A 31 -16.25 -16.93 -11.44
C ILE A 31 -15.57 -17.42 -10.15
N GLY A 32 -15.91 -16.86 -8.99
CA GLY A 32 -15.34 -17.31 -7.72
C GLY A 32 -15.66 -18.78 -7.42
N GLU A 33 -16.92 -19.20 -7.59
CA GLU A 33 -17.36 -20.58 -7.41
C GLU A 33 -16.67 -21.56 -8.35
N GLU A 34 -16.40 -21.15 -9.60
CA GLU A 34 -15.74 -21.98 -10.61
C GLU A 34 -14.24 -22.18 -10.33
N PHE A 35 -13.56 -21.17 -9.79
CA PHE A 35 -12.10 -21.18 -9.59
C PHE A 35 -11.67 -21.32 -8.11
N GLY A 36 -12.62 -21.49 -7.19
CA GLY A 36 -12.34 -21.61 -5.75
C GLY A 36 -11.95 -20.29 -5.05
N ASP A 37 -12.18 -19.15 -5.71
CA ASP A 37 -11.88 -17.82 -5.19
C ASP A 37 -13.10 -17.16 -4.56
N SER A 38 -12.89 -16.29 -3.57
CA SER A 38 -13.97 -15.43 -3.10
C SER A 38 -14.32 -14.39 -4.18
N ALA A 39 -15.59 -13.99 -4.25
CA ALA A 39 -16.02 -12.91 -5.15
C ALA A 39 -15.21 -11.61 -4.96
N LYS A 40 -14.75 -11.34 -3.73
CA LYS A 40 -13.87 -10.22 -3.40
C LYS A 40 -12.49 -10.38 -4.05
N GLN A 41 -11.92 -11.58 -4.03
CA GLN A 41 -10.63 -11.87 -4.66
C GLN A 41 -10.71 -11.72 -6.18
N VAL A 42 -11.77 -12.25 -6.81
CA VAL A 42 -12.04 -12.05 -8.24
C VAL A 42 -12.13 -10.56 -8.59
N GLN A 43 -12.83 -9.75 -7.78
CA GLN A 43 -12.89 -8.30 -7.97
C GLN A 43 -11.53 -7.63 -7.91
N ARG A 44 -10.64 -8.09 -7.02
CA ARG A 44 -9.28 -7.55 -6.89
C ARG A 44 -8.44 -7.85 -8.13
N TYR A 45 -8.50 -9.08 -8.65
CA TYR A 45 -7.84 -9.44 -9.91
C TYR A 45 -8.35 -8.61 -11.07
N LEU A 46 -9.67 -8.43 -11.18
CA LEU A 46 -10.25 -7.56 -12.20
C LEU A 46 -9.79 -6.13 -12.06
N LYS A 47 -9.61 -5.63 -10.83
CA LYS A 47 -9.22 -4.25 -10.62
C LYS A 47 -7.77 -3.97 -11.06
N LEU A 48 -6.88 -4.96 -11.03
CA LEU A 48 -5.51 -4.80 -11.53
C LEU A 48 -5.46 -4.44 -13.02
N THR A 49 -6.49 -4.72 -13.81
CA THR A 49 -6.52 -4.33 -15.24
C THR A 49 -6.55 -2.82 -15.45
N ASP A 50 -6.81 -2.05 -14.38
CA ASP A 50 -6.82 -0.59 -14.41
C ASP A 50 -5.44 0.01 -14.06
N LEU A 51 -4.43 -0.84 -13.83
CA LEU A 51 -3.04 -0.40 -13.69
C LEU A 51 -2.43 -0.04 -15.04
N ILE A 52 -1.56 0.97 -15.03
CA ILE A 52 -0.69 1.28 -16.17
C ILE A 52 0.29 0.13 -16.44
N PRO A 53 0.74 -0.05 -17.71
CA PRO A 53 1.66 -1.13 -18.08
C PRO A 53 2.92 -1.19 -17.20
N GLU A 54 3.47 -0.05 -16.82
CA GLU A 54 4.68 0.05 -16.00
C GLU A 54 4.47 -0.53 -14.59
N LEU A 55 3.30 -0.30 -13.97
CA LEU A 55 2.98 -0.87 -12.66
C LEU A 55 2.61 -2.36 -12.75
N LEU A 56 2.03 -2.79 -13.87
CA LEU A 56 1.78 -4.20 -14.14
C LEU A 56 3.09 -4.97 -14.30
N GLU A 57 4.03 -4.43 -15.08
CA GLU A 57 5.36 -5.04 -15.25
C GLU A 57 6.09 -5.17 -13.92
N LYS A 58 6.04 -4.14 -13.07
CA LYS A 58 6.59 -4.20 -11.71
C LYS A 58 5.92 -5.25 -10.84
N LEU A 59 4.61 -5.45 -10.98
CA LEU A 59 3.89 -6.50 -10.28
C LEU A 59 4.31 -7.89 -10.79
N ASP A 60 4.39 -8.08 -12.10
CA ASP A 60 4.77 -9.35 -12.74
C ASP A 60 6.22 -9.75 -12.43
N ASN A 61 7.12 -8.76 -12.36
CA ASN A 61 8.52 -8.96 -11.95
C ASN A 61 8.71 -9.15 -10.43
N GLY A 62 7.64 -9.02 -9.64
CA GLY A 62 7.67 -9.15 -8.19
C GLY A 62 8.26 -7.95 -7.44
N GLU A 63 8.57 -6.85 -8.13
CA GLU A 63 9.03 -5.59 -7.51
C GLU A 63 7.90 -4.90 -6.74
N LEU A 64 6.66 -5.00 -7.21
CA LEU A 64 5.46 -4.47 -6.58
C LEU A 64 4.60 -5.62 -6.06
N SER A 65 4.32 -5.64 -4.76
CA SER A 65 3.45 -6.66 -4.19
C SER A 65 1.98 -6.51 -4.63
N PHE A 66 1.24 -7.62 -4.68
CA PHE A 66 -0.17 -7.67 -5.09
C PHE A 66 -1.09 -6.72 -4.29
N ASN A 67 -0.93 -6.67 -2.97
CA ASN A 67 -1.81 -5.86 -2.13
C ASN A 67 -1.67 -4.34 -2.39
N PRO A 68 -0.45 -3.74 -2.42
CA PRO A 68 -0.27 -2.37 -2.88
C PRO A 68 -0.76 -2.15 -4.31
N ALA A 69 -0.47 -3.06 -5.25
CA ALA A 69 -0.92 -2.94 -6.64
C ALA A 69 -2.45 -2.81 -6.76
N VAL A 70 -3.19 -3.62 -6.00
CA VAL A 70 -4.65 -3.51 -5.92
C VAL A 70 -5.09 -2.15 -5.41
N GLU A 71 -4.40 -1.53 -4.44
CA GLU A 71 -4.79 -0.20 -3.96
C GLU A 71 -4.45 0.91 -4.97
N LEU A 72 -3.29 0.81 -5.64
CA LEU A 72 -2.84 1.74 -6.68
C LEU A 72 -3.74 1.73 -7.92
N SER A 73 -4.33 0.59 -8.26
CA SER A 73 -5.29 0.49 -9.38
C SER A 73 -6.57 1.32 -9.21
N TYR A 74 -6.81 1.89 -8.02
CA TYR A 74 -7.91 2.85 -7.79
C TYR A 74 -7.53 4.31 -8.06
N LEU A 75 -6.25 4.61 -8.28
CA LEU A 75 -5.78 5.94 -8.66
C LEU A 75 -6.12 6.25 -10.12
N THR A 76 -6.20 7.52 -10.48
CA THR A 76 -6.36 7.92 -11.89
C THR A 76 -5.11 7.58 -12.70
N LEU A 77 -5.23 7.59 -14.03
CA LEU A 77 -4.12 7.32 -14.92
C LEU A 77 -2.93 8.27 -14.66
N GLU A 78 -3.24 9.55 -14.44
CA GLU A 78 -2.28 10.61 -14.16
C GLU A 78 -1.61 10.41 -12.80
N GLU A 79 -2.39 10.08 -11.77
CA GLU A 79 -1.86 9.79 -10.44
C GLU A 79 -0.95 8.54 -10.44
N GLN A 80 -1.26 7.52 -11.26
CA GLN A 80 -0.38 6.35 -11.39
C GLN A 80 0.96 6.68 -12.05
N LYS A 81 1.00 7.64 -12.99
CA LYS A 81 2.24 8.14 -13.58
C LYS A 81 3.07 8.95 -12.59
N GLU A 82 2.43 9.89 -11.89
CA GLU A 82 3.11 10.64 -10.82
C GLU A 82 3.63 9.71 -9.69
N PHE A 83 2.95 8.59 -9.47
CA PHE A 83 3.36 7.60 -8.50
C PHE A 83 4.66 6.86 -8.92
N ILE A 84 4.85 6.57 -10.21
CA ILE A 84 6.12 6.05 -10.73
C ILE A 84 7.25 7.04 -10.46
N ASP A 85 7.04 8.33 -10.76
CA ASP A 85 8.03 9.38 -10.47
C ASP A 85 8.37 9.44 -8.97
N ALA A 86 7.38 9.24 -8.09
CA ALA A 86 7.58 9.20 -6.65
C ALA A 86 8.38 7.96 -6.20
N MET A 87 8.14 6.79 -6.80
CA MET A 87 8.95 5.59 -6.57
C MET A 87 10.39 5.78 -6.99
N GLU A 88 10.63 6.37 -8.16
CA GLU A 88 11.98 6.68 -8.66
C GLU A 88 12.67 7.72 -7.79
N TYR A 89 11.99 8.78 -7.39
CA TYR A 89 12.57 9.81 -6.52
C TYR A 89 13.00 9.25 -5.16
N THR A 90 12.17 8.40 -4.57
CA THR A 90 12.43 7.83 -3.22
C THR A 90 13.25 6.55 -3.26
N GLN A 91 13.45 5.95 -4.44
CA GLN A 91 14.06 4.63 -4.62
C GLN A 91 13.40 3.57 -3.73
N ALA A 92 12.07 3.67 -3.56
CA ALA A 92 11.32 2.83 -2.63
C ALA A 92 10.07 2.21 -3.28
N VAL A 93 9.72 1.02 -2.81
CA VAL A 93 8.46 0.33 -3.13
C VAL A 93 7.44 0.60 -2.02
N PRO A 94 6.16 0.86 -2.37
CA PRO A 94 5.14 1.20 -1.40
C PRO A 94 4.79 0.01 -0.48
N SER A 95 4.62 0.29 0.80
CA SER A 95 3.86 -0.58 1.69
C SER A 95 2.36 -0.52 1.40
N ILE A 96 1.62 -1.52 1.86
CA ILE A 96 0.14 -1.55 1.75
C ILE A 96 -0.48 -0.31 2.41
N SER A 97 0.03 0.10 3.58
CA SER A 97 -0.47 1.28 4.29
C SER A 97 -0.23 2.59 3.53
N GLN A 98 0.90 2.72 2.83
CA GLN A 98 1.20 3.88 2.01
C GLN A 98 0.23 3.93 0.81
N ALA A 99 0.06 2.81 0.10
CA ALA A 99 -0.87 2.73 -1.04
C ALA A 99 -2.34 3.00 -0.63
N GLN A 100 -2.78 2.50 0.53
CA GLN A 100 -4.11 2.79 1.09
C GLN A 100 -4.31 4.28 1.40
N ARG A 101 -3.28 4.95 1.94
CA ARG A 101 -3.32 6.40 2.20
C ARG A 101 -3.41 7.19 0.91
N MET A 102 -2.62 6.84 -0.11
CA MET A 102 -2.68 7.49 -1.42
C MET A 102 -4.06 7.34 -2.05
N LYS A 103 -4.62 6.13 -2.05
CA LYS A 103 -5.99 5.89 -2.54
C LYS A 103 -7.03 6.74 -1.80
N LYS A 104 -6.91 6.89 -0.48
CA LYS A 104 -7.81 7.76 0.30
C LYS A 104 -7.69 9.22 -0.15
N LEU A 105 -6.47 9.73 -0.30
CA LEU A 105 -6.21 11.11 -0.73
C LEU A 105 -6.69 11.37 -2.16
N SER A 106 -6.52 10.41 -3.07
CA SER A 106 -7.01 10.47 -4.45
C SER A 106 -8.54 10.59 -4.49
N ARG A 107 -9.25 9.76 -3.70
CA ARG A 107 -10.72 9.86 -3.55
C ARG A 107 -11.17 11.21 -3.01
N GLU A 108 -10.35 11.84 -2.16
CA GLU A 108 -10.59 13.18 -1.63
C GLU A 108 -10.13 14.29 -2.58
N LYS A 109 -9.55 13.97 -3.75
CA LYS A 109 -8.94 14.88 -4.72
C LYS A 109 -7.83 15.76 -4.12
N LYS A 110 -7.11 15.20 -3.14
CA LYS A 110 -6.00 15.85 -2.43
C LYS A 110 -4.65 15.23 -2.74
N LEU A 111 -4.62 14.14 -3.51
CA LEU A 111 -3.37 13.49 -3.86
C LEU A 111 -2.64 14.34 -4.90
N THR A 112 -1.35 14.58 -4.66
CA THR A 112 -0.44 15.27 -5.57
C THR A 112 0.89 14.53 -5.55
N GLY A 113 1.70 14.65 -6.60
CA GLY A 113 3.03 14.03 -6.65
C GLY A 113 3.93 14.41 -5.47
N THR A 114 3.80 15.62 -4.92
CA THR A 114 4.53 16.03 -3.70
C THR A 114 4.11 15.21 -2.49
N ILE A 115 2.81 15.02 -2.29
CA ILE A 115 2.29 14.19 -1.19
C ILE A 115 2.64 12.72 -1.41
N MET A 116 2.65 12.23 -2.65
CA MET A 116 3.11 10.87 -2.94
C MET A 116 4.56 10.67 -2.53
N ARG A 117 5.46 11.59 -2.89
CA ARG A 117 6.88 11.55 -2.48
C ARG A 117 7.03 11.59 -0.96
N GLU A 118 6.28 12.45 -0.28
CA GLU A 118 6.28 12.51 1.18
C GLU A 118 5.87 11.18 1.79
N VAL A 119 4.71 10.64 1.39
CA VAL A 119 4.18 9.36 1.88
C VAL A 119 5.15 8.21 1.58
N MET A 120 5.79 8.20 0.42
CA MET A 120 6.78 7.17 0.03
C MET A 120 8.09 7.27 0.80
N GLY A 121 8.53 8.49 1.14
CA GLY A 121 9.73 8.74 1.92
C GLY A 121 9.56 8.51 3.42
N GLU A 122 8.33 8.31 3.90
CA GLU A 122 8.09 7.92 5.29
C GLU A 122 8.73 6.57 5.61
N ILE A 123 9.42 6.50 6.75
CA ILE A 123 9.99 5.26 7.28
C ILE A 123 8.86 4.24 7.45
N LYS A 124 8.98 3.08 6.80
CA LYS A 124 7.93 2.06 6.85
C LYS A 124 7.77 1.60 8.30
N LYS A 125 6.54 1.37 8.76
CA LYS A 125 6.28 0.88 10.12
C LYS A 125 7.01 -0.44 10.46
N GLY A 126 7.39 -1.23 9.43
CA GLY A 126 8.23 -2.42 9.58
C GLY A 126 9.75 -2.16 9.54
N GLU A 127 10.19 -1.00 9.04
CA GLU A 127 11.59 -0.54 9.03
C GLU A 127 11.97 0.27 10.27
N ILE A 128 11.03 0.48 11.21
CA ILE A 128 11.36 0.97 12.55
C ILE A 128 12.17 -0.13 13.25
N THR A 129 13.48 -0.13 13.01
CA THR A 129 14.41 -0.96 13.76
C THR A 129 14.35 -0.49 15.21
N ARG A 130 13.66 -1.26 16.05
CA ARG A 130 13.56 -0.95 17.47
C ARG A 130 14.88 -1.27 18.13
N VAL A 131 15.63 -0.23 18.48
CA VAL A 131 16.75 -0.37 19.40
C VAL A 131 16.18 -0.44 20.81
N MET A 132 16.19 -1.64 21.38
CA MET A 132 15.75 -1.90 22.74
C MET A 132 16.97 -1.89 23.66
N PHE A 133 16.96 -1.04 24.67
CA PHE A 133 17.92 -1.10 25.75
C PHE A 133 17.28 -1.81 26.94
N ASN A 134 18.01 -2.71 27.60
CA ASN A 134 17.60 -3.17 28.92
C ASN A 134 18.04 -2.14 29.98
N ASN A 135 17.35 -2.10 31.12
CA ASN A 135 17.67 -1.13 32.17
C ASN A 135 19.09 -1.32 32.73
N GLU A 136 19.59 -2.56 32.76
CA GLU A 136 20.93 -2.87 33.25
C GLU A 136 22.04 -2.23 32.38
N GLN A 137 21.85 -2.17 31.05
CA GLN A 137 22.73 -1.48 30.11
C GLN A 137 22.69 0.02 30.35
N LEU A 138 21.51 0.59 30.58
CA LEU A 138 21.35 2.02 30.80
C LEU A 138 21.89 2.46 32.16
N TYR A 139 21.74 1.66 33.23
CA TYR A 139 22.26 1.98 34.56
C TYR A 139 23.79 1.99 34.67
N ARG A 140 24.52 1.62 33.60
CA ARG A 140 25.96 1.88 33.49
C ARG A 140 26.29 3.34 33.21
N TYR A 141 25.33 4.08 32.65
CA TYR A 141 25.46 5.48 32.24
C TYR A 141 24.52 6.42 32.98
N PHE A 142 23.40 5.89 33.51
CA PHE A 142 22.39 6.63 34.25
C PHE A 142 22.37 6.24 35.74
N PRO A 143 22.05 7.17 36.65
CA PRO A 143 21.81 6.85 38.05
C PRO A 143 20.70 5.81 38.21
N LYS A 144 20.83 4.90 39.19
CA LYS A 144 19.78 3.90 39.49
C LYS A 144 18.45 4.53 39.96
N SER A 145 18.46 5.79 40.35
CA SER A 145 17.27 6.56 40.71
C SER A 145 16.44 7.01 39.51
N TYR A 146 16.98 6.97 38.28
CA TYR A 146 16.27 7.38 37.08
C TYR A 146 15.24 6.32 36.68
N THR A 147 14.04 6.80 36.34
CA THR A 147 13.00 6.03 35.70
C THR A 147 13.31 5.82 34.21
N PRO A 148 12.71 4.79 33.57
CA PRO A 148 12.84 4.60 32.12
C PRO A 148 12.37 5.80 31.29
N ALA A 149 11.41 6.58 31.79
CA ALA A 149 10.94 7.79 31.12
C ALA A 149 12.02 8.89 31.14
N GLU A 150 12.61 9.15 32.31
CA GLU A 150 13.69 10.14 32.46
C GLU A 150 14.94 9.74 31.66
N MET A 151 15.31 8.45 31.67
CA MET A 151 16.41 7.95 30.83
C MET A 151 16.11 8.18 29.34
N LYS A 152 14.88 7.95 28.90
CA LYS A 152 14.48 8.17 27.51
C LYS A 152 14.56 9.66 27.13
N GLU A 153 14.06 10.55 27.97
CA GLU A 153 14.10 11.99 27.72
C GLU A 153 15.55 12.50 27.63
N GLU A 154 16.41 12.05 28.54
CA GLU A 154 17.81 12.45 28.57
C GLU A 154 18.58 11.92 27.35
N ILE A 155 18.35 10.67 26.94
CA ILE A 155 18.92 10.10 25.70
C ILE A 155 18.52 10.95 24.48
N LEU A 156 17.25 11.34 24.38
CA LEU A 156 16.77 12.16 23.27
C LEU A 156 17.38 13.57 23.30
N SER A 157 17.56 14.16 24.49
CA SER A 157 18.25 15.44 24.67
C SER A 157 19.69 15.38 24.16
N MET A 158 20.46 14.38 24.59
CA MET A 158 21.84 14.16 24.15
C MET A 158 21.94 13.99 22.63
N LEU A 159 21.05 13.22 22.01
CA LEU A 159 21.02 13.02 20.57
C LEU A 159 20.69 14.31 19.80
N ASN A 160 19.80 15.14 20.33
CA ASN A 160 19.47 16.44 19.73
C ASN A 160 20.65 17.41 19.77
N GLN A 161 21.46 17.40 20.83
CA GLN A 161 22.67 18.22 20.94
C GLN A 161 23.83 17.70 20.07
N TRP A 162 23.92 16.38 19.89
CA TRP A 162 24.94 15.74 19.06
C TRP A 162 24.69 15.89 17.55
N LYS A 163 23.42 15.85 17.13
CA LYS A 163 23.00 15.95 15.72
C LYS A 163 23.64 17.14 14.96
N PRO A 164 23.58 18.40 15.43
CA PRO A 164 24.16 19.54 14.71
C PRO A 164 25.69 19.47 14.56
N GLN A 165 26.40 18.94 15.57
CA GLN A 165 27.86 18.84 15.57
C GLN A 165 28.38 17.89 14.49
N LYS A 166 27.61 16.83 14.17
CA LYS A 166 28.00 15.86 13.14
C LYS A 166 27.71 16.34 11.72
N THR A 167 26.71 17.20 11.53
CA THR A 167 26.41 17.82 10.23
C THR A 167 27.39 18.92 9.84
N ALA A 168 28.01 19.60 10.82
CA ALA A 168 29.02 20.63 10.57
C ALA A 168 30.41 20.07 10.23
N ALA A 169 30.65 18.78 10.51
CA ALA A 169 31.91 18.09 10.25
C ALA A 169 31.92 17.29 8.92
N LYS A 170 30.97 17.60 8.01
CA LYS A 170 30.89 17.03 6.66
C LYS A 170 31.06 18.11 5.61
#